data_AF-A0A7Y1YRL9-F1
#
_entry.id   AF-A0A7Y1YRL9-F1
#
_cell.length_a   1.000
_cell.length_b   1.000
_cell.length_c   1.000
_cell.angle_alpha   90.00
_cell.angle_beta   90.00
_cell.angle_gamma   90.00
#
_symmetry.space_group_name_H-M   'P 1'
#
loop_
_entity.id
_entity.type
_entity.pdbx_description
1 polymer ?
#
loop_
_entity_poly.entity_id
_entity_poly.type
_entity_poly.pdbx_seq_one_letter_code
_entity_poly.pdbx_strand_id
1 'polypeptide(L)'
;TQMMMEFQITQEYLGQGTHLVYLRPLFKEVLEADTYQEGAGSSVGKIVDGSLNNQNTTAIAGVANIGTDRNWTSHPFAQSNWYAYGRLAWDYETSVATIAEDWIRMTFSNHENTVTNIKKMMLESHEAVVNYMTPLGLHHIMGAGHHYGPGPWVDKMSRADWTSVYYHKADSMGIGFDRTDSGSGAISQYKRQVARIFEDPERCPEKYLLWFHHLPWDYQMSSGKILWQEIALHYQKGVEQVEMFLNIWSGLEAEVDEERFNHVTALLEVQHKEAIWWRDACLAYFQTFSAMDFPEGVPSPEYDLEYYKNLSFPYAPGIRPRW
;
A
#
# COMPACT_ATOMS: atom_id res chain seq x y z
N THR A 1 -13.36 -26.35 7.02
CA THR A 1 -14.17 -25.11 7.08
C THR A 1 -14.23 -24.54 5.69
N GLN A 2 -15.39 -24.06 5.24
CA GLN A 2 -15.49 -23.30 3.98
C GLN A 2 -14.89 -21.91 4.22
N MET A 3 -14.02 -21.45 3.33
CA MET A 3 -13.32 -20.17 3.40
C MET A 3 -13.59 -19.38 2.13
N MET A 4 -13.64 -18.06 2.29
CA MET A 4 -13.72 -17.11 1.19
C MET A 4 -12.74 -15.97 1.46
N MET A 5 -12.29 -15.32 0.39
CA MET A 5 -11.44 -14.13 0.47
C MET A 5 -12.30 -12.88 0.63
N GLU A 6 -11.86 -11.93 1.44
CA GLU A 6 -12.41 -10.58 1.49
C GLU A 6 -11.31 -9.59 1.09
N PHE A 7 -11.52 -8.85 0.01
CA PHE A 7 -10.67 -7.75 -0.41
C PHE A 7 -11.34 -6.41 -0.13
N GLN A 8 -10.54 -5.40 0.16
CA GLN A 8 -11.01 -4.03 0.24
C GLN A 8 -10.83 -3.34 -1.12
N ILE A 9 -11.93 -2.88 -1.73
CA ILE A 9 -11.88 -2.06 -2.97
C ILE A 9 -11.84 -0.58 -2.60
N THR A 10 -12.55 -0.21 -1.52
CA THR A 10 -12.45 1.13 -0.95
C THR A 10 -11.06 1.37 -0.36
N GLN A 11 -10.50 2.55 -0.61
CA GLN A 11 -9.11 2.85 -0.33
C GLN A 11 -8.93 3.42 1.09
N GLU A 12 -9.52 2.78 2.11
CA GLU A 12 -9.46 3.24 3.51
C GLU A 12 -8.02 3.55 3.96
N TYR A 13 -7.08 2.67 3.59
CA TYR A 13 -5.66 2.75 3.96
C TYR A 13 -4.75 3.24 2.82
N LEU A 14 -5.33 3.64 1.68
CA LEU A 14 -4.61 3.87 0.42
C LEU A 14 -4.99 5.22 -0.18
N GLY A 15 -5.10 6.24 0.67
CA GLY A 15 -5.38 7.62 0.26
C GLY A 15 -6.84 7.88 -0.15
N GLN A 16 -7.77 7.07 0.32
CA GLN A 16 -9.21 7.31 0.25
C GLN A 16 -9.69 7.67 -1.17
N GLY A 17 -10.39 8.79 -1.34
CA GLY A 17 -10.90 9.24 -2.64
C GLY A 17 -9.95 10.13 -3.43
N THR A 18 -8.72 10.36 -2.97
CA THR A 18 -7.80 11.35 -3.56
C THR A 18 -6.58 10.73 -4.23
N HIS A 19 -6.25 9.47 -3.94
CA HIS A 19 -5.05 8.82 -4.48
C HIS A 19 -5.39 7.86 -5.62
N LEU A 20 -4.60 7.92 -6.70
CA LEU A 20 -4.59 6.90 -7.74
C LEU A 20 -3.91 5.66 -7.19
N VAL A 21 -4.68 4.58 -7.02
CA VAL A 21 -4.17 3.26 -6.57
C VAL A 21 -4.89 2.16 -7.34
N TYR A 22 -4.19 1.41 -8.17
CA TYR A 22 -4.72 0.24 -8.86
C TYR A 22 -4.44 -1.03 -8.04
N LEU A 23 -5.48 -1.71 -7.57
CA LEU A 23 -5.39 -2.79 -6.58
C LEU A 23 -5.17 -4.19 -7.17
N ARG A 24 -5.25 -4.35 -8.49
CA ARG A 24 -5.07 -5.66 -9.12
C ARG A 24 -3.70 -6.30 -8.84
N PRO A 25 -2.56 -5.58 -8.83
CA PRO A 25 -1.27 -6.11 -8.39
C PRO A 25 -1.33 -6.71 -6.98
N LEU A 26 -1.94 -6.00 -6.01
CA LEU A 26 -2.13 -6.48 -4.64
C LEU A 26 -2.95 -7.77 -4.61
N PHE A 27 -4.08 -7.81 -5.31
CA PHE A 27 -4.93 -9.00 -5.35
C PHE A 27 -4.20 -10.20 -5.98
N LYS A 28 -3.36 -9.96 -7.00
CA LYS A 28 -2.55 -11.01 -7.63
C LYS A 28 -1.55 -11.57 -6.64
N GLU A 29 -0.81 -10.69 -5.97
CA GLU A 29 0.19 -11.07 -4.97
C GLU A 29 -0.41 -11.98 -3.89
N VAL A 30 -1.58 -11.61 -3.37
CA VAL A 30 -2.27 -12.42 -2.34
C VAL A 30 -2.70 -13.77 -2.91
N LEU A 31 -3.37 -13.81 -4.06
CA LEU A 31 -3.93 -15.05 -4.63
C LEU A 31 -2.84 -16.01 -5.12
N GLU A 32 -1.66 -15.50 -5.49
CA GLU A 32 -0.53 -16.33 -5.92
C GLU A 32 0.38 -16.77 -4.78
N ALA A 33 0.21 -16.23 -3.58
CA ALA A 33 1.01 -16.61 -2.42
C ALA A 33 0.91 -18.12 -2.15
N ASP A 34 2.03 -18.83 -2.27
CA ASP A 34 2.09 -20.27 -2.01
C ASP A 34 2.14 -20.54 -0.51
N THR A 35 1.09 -21.19 -0.01
CA THR A 35 0.94 -21.50 1.41
C THR A 35 1.68 -22.77 1.82
N TYR A 36 2.12 -23.58 0.84
CA TYR A 36 2.67 -24.93 1.05
C TYR A 36 1.74 -25.87 1.83
N GLN A 37 0.43 -25.60 1.88
CA GLN A 37 -0.51 -26.39 2.68
C GLN A 37 -0.46 -27.88 2.34
N GLU A 38 -0.46 -28.21 1.05
CA GLU A 38 -0.33 -29.56 0.47
C GLU A 38 0.94 -29.67 -0.40
N GLY A 39 2.02 -28.97 0.00
CA GLY A 39 3.26 -28.87 -0.78
C GLY A 39 3.27 -27.70 -1.77
N ALA A 40 4.33 -27.62 -2.58
CA ALA A 40 4.54 -26.50 -3.50
C ALA A 40 3.39 -26.37 -4.52
N GLY A 41 3.02 -25.13 -4.81
CA GLY A 41 1.89 -24.79 -5.68
C GLY A 41 0.53 -24.77 -4.98
N SER A 42 0.51 -24.73 -3.64
CA SER A 42 -0.70 -24.60 -2.80
C SER A 42 -1.07 -23.13 -2.61
N SER A 43 -1.35 -22.42 -3.70
CA SER A 43 -1.62 -20.98 -3.63
C SER A 43 -2.92 -20.64 -2.90
N VAL A 44 -3.01 -19.43 -2.34
CA VAL A 44 -4.25 -18.90 -1.76
C VAL A 44 -5.41 -18.95 -2.76
N GLY A 45 -5.16 -18.67 -4.04
CA GLY A 45 -6.16 -18.78 -5.10
C GLY A 45 -6.78 -20.17 -5.21
N LYS A 46 -5.97 -21.23 -5.13
CA LYS A 46 -6.46 -22.63 -5.15
C LYS A 46 -7.21 -23.05 -3.89
N ILE A 47 -6.93 -22.37 -2.78
CA ILE A 47 -7.70 -22.53 -1.54
C ILE A 47 -9.07 -21.85 -1.72
N VAL A 48 -9.10 -20.63 -2.24
CA VAL A 48 -10.31 -19.82 -2.42
C VAL A 48 -11.24 -20.42 -3.49
N ASP A 49 -10.68 -20.92 -4.60
CA ASP A 49 -11.45 -21.54 -5.70
C ASP A 49 -11.88 -22.99 -5.41
N GLY A 50 -11.44 -23.56 -4.29
CA GLY A 50 -11.82 -24.89 -3.83
C GLY A 50 -11.02 -26.05 -4.42
N SER A 51 -10.13 -25.81 -5.40
CA SER A 51 -9.38 -26.87 -6.10
C SER A 51 -8.36 -27.59 -5.21
N LEU A 52 -7.86 -26.94 -4.14
CA LEU A 52 -6.93 -27.57 -3.20
C LEU A 52 -7.61 -28.37 -2.09
N ASN A 53 -8.79 -27.93 -1.65
CA ASN A 53 -9.43 -28.37 -0.39
C ASN A 53 -10.86 -28.92 -0.58
N ASN A 54 -11.31 -29.11 -1.83
CA ASN A 54 -12.61 -29.65 -2.19
C ASN A 54 -13.78 -28.91 -1.52
N GLN A 55 -13.71 -27.58 -1.50
CA GLN A 55 -14.79 -26.74 -0.99
C GLN A 55 -16.04 -26.85 -1.88
N ASN A 56 -17.19 -27.10 -1.27
CA ASN A 56 -18.48 -27.18 -1.97
C ASN A 56 -19.07 -25.80 -2.28
N THR A 57 -18.55 -24.75 -1.65
CA THR A 57 -18.98 -23.38 -1.84
C THR A 57 -17.76 -22.48 -1.77
N THR A 58 -17.53 -21.74 -2.86
CA THR A 58 -16.40 -20.84 -3.03
C THR A 58 -16.93 -19.44 -3.27
N ALA A 59 -16.21 -18.44 -2.77
CA ALA A 59 -16.60 -17.05 -2.92
C ALA A 59 -15.40 -16.12 -2.75
N ILE A 60 -15.57 -14.90 -3.26
CA ILE A 60 -14.76 -13.75 -2.96
C ILE A 60 -15.70 -12.58 -2.68
N ALA A 61 -15.38 -11.79 -1.66
CA ALA A 61 -16.06 -10.55 -1.33
C ALA A 61 -15.15 -9.35 -1.59
N GLY A 62 -15.77 -8.25 -2.01
CA GLY A 62 -15.12 -6.96 -2.21
C GLY A 62 -15.86 -5.89 -1.43
N VAL A 63 -15.20 -5.24 -0.48
CA VAL A 63 -15.76 -4.09 0.24
C VAL A 63 -15.82 -2.91 -0.73
N ALA A 64 -17.04 -2.58 -1.15
CA ALA A 64 -17.38 -1.61 -2.19
C ALA A 64 -16.77 -0.22 -1.96
N ASN A 65 -16.36 0.44 -3.06
CA ASN A 65 -15.87 1.82 -3.08
C ASN A 65 -16.84 2.82 -3.73
N ILE A 66 -18.14 2.49 -3.79
CA ILE A 66 -19.14 3.34 -4.45
C ILE A 66 -19.99 4.14 -3.45
N GLY A 67 -20.48 5.28 -3.92
CA GLY A 67 -21.47 6.12 -3.25
C GLY A 67 -22.36 6.84 -4.25
N THR A 68 -22.93 7.98 -3.83
CA THR A 68 -23.84 8.80 -4.65
C THR A 68 -23.13 9.78 -5.59
N ASP A 69 -21.79 9.82 -5.58
CA ASP A 69 -21.00 10.63 -6.51
C ASP A 69 -21.35 10.27 -7.95
N ARG A 70 -21.29 11.24 -8.86
CA ARG A 70 -21.72 11.04 -10.25
C ARG A 70 -20.93 9.94 -10.97
N ASN A 71 -19.65 9.80 -10.64
CA ASN A 71 -18.75 8.77 -11.15
C ASN A 71 -18.67 7.53 -10.22
N TRP A 72 -19.52 7.48 -9.20
CA TRP A 72 -19.66 6.47 -8.15
C TRP A 72 -18.50 6.37 -7.15
N THR A 73 -17.26 6.56 -7.58
CA THR A 73 -16.06 6.15 -6.83
C THR A 73 -15.15 7.30 -6.41
N SER A 74 -15.61 8.54 -6.54
CA SER A 74 -14.87 9.79 -6.32
C SER A 74 -13.66 9.95 -7.25
N HIS A 75 -12.60 9.15 -7.07
CA HIS A 75 -11.45 9.14 -7.96
C HIS A 75 -11.76 8.35 -9.26
N PRO A 76 -11.62 8.91 -10.48
CA PRO A 76 -11.95 8.18 -11.72
C PRO A 76 -11.23 6.82 -11.87
N PHE A 77 -9.95 6.74 -11.49
CA PHE A 77 -9.21 5.47 -11.49
C PHE A 77 -9.70 4.44 -10.45
N ALA A 78 -10.42 4.83 -9.41
CA ALA A 78 -10.97 3.88 -8.43
C ALA A 78 -12.06 2.98 -9.04
N GLN A 79 -12.65 3.38 -10.18
CA GLN A 79 -13.52 2.51 -10.99
C GLN A 79 -12.76 1.28 -11.52
N SER A 80 -11.47 1.42 -11.83
CA SER A 80 -10.63 0.31 -12.30
C SER A 80 -10.49 -0.79 -11.26
N ASN A 81 -10.57 -0.45 -9.96
CA ASN A 81 -10.52 -1.42 -8.86
C ASN A 81 -11.81 -2.22 -8.75
N TRP A 82 -12.98 -1.58 -8.93
CA TRP A 82 -14.25 -2.29 -9.01
C TRP A 82 -14.30 -3.22 -10.22
N TYR A 83 -13.83 -2.73 -11.37
CA TYR A 83 -13.73 -3.52 -12.60
C TYR A 83 -12.80 -4.72 -12.40
N ALA A 84 -11.61 -4.50 -11.84
CA ALA A 84 -10.65 -5.56 -11.56
C ALA A 84 -11.22 -6.61 -10.60
N TYR A 85 -11.86 -6.19 -9.49
CA TYR A 85 -12.54 -7.11 -8.59
C TYR A 85 -13.54 -8.01 -9.32
N GLY A 86 -14.42 -7.44 -10.17
CA GLY A 86 -15.40 -8.22 -10.93
C GLY A 86 -14.75 -9.22 -11.89
N ARG A 87 -13.68 -8.82 -12.59
CA ARG A 87 -12.92 -9.71 -13.47
C ARG A 87 -12.27 -10.85 -12.69
N LEU A 88 -11.75 -10.59 -11.49
CA LEU A 88 -11.10 -11.60 -10.65
C LEU A 88 -12.06 -12.56 -9.99
N ALA A 89 -13.25 -12.09 -9.60
CA ALA A 89 -14.29 -12.95 -9.09
C ALA A 89 -14.76 -13.97 -10.14
N TRP A 90 -14.61 -13.64 -11.43
CA TRP A 90 -14.88 -14.54 -12.54
C TRP A 90 -13.68 -15.45 -12.87
N ASP A 91 -12.50 -14.87 -13.04
CA ASP A 91 -11.25 -15.57 -13.33
C ASP A 91 -10.07 -14.83 -12.67
N TYR A 92 -9.54 -15.42 -11.60
CA TYR A 92 -8.44 -14.83 -10.85
C TYR A 92 -7.07 -14.92 -11.55
N GLU A 93 -6.95 -15.78 -12.56
CA GLU A 93 -5.71 -15.98 -13.33
C GLU A 93 -5.51 -14.91 -14.40
N THR A 94 -6.57 -14.19 -14.80
CA THR A 94 -6.48 -13.10 -15.77
C THR A 94 -5.40 -12.08 -15.37
N SER A 95 -4.50 -11.77 -16.30
CA SER A 95 -3.31 -10.96 -16.02
C SER A 95 -3.65 -9.54 -15.54
N VAL A 96 -2.79 -8.98 -14.69
CA VAL A 96 -2.92 -7.60 -14.18
C VAL A 96 -2.96 -6.60 -15.34
N ALA A 97 -2.05 -6.74 -16.30
CA ALA A 97 -1.93 -5.81 -17.43
C ALA A 97 -3.13 -5.90 -18.39
N THR A 98 -3.69 -7.09 -18.58
CA THR A 98 -4.89 -7.29 -19.43
C THR A 98 -6.10 -6.58 -18.84
N ILE A 99 -6.35 -6.74 -17.54
CA ILE A 99 -7.49 -6.08 -16.88
C ILE A 99 -7.35 -4.55 -16.93
N ALA A 100 -6.14 -4.03 -16.69
CA ALA A 100 -5.88 -2.59 -16.80
C ALA A 100 -6.16 -2.10 -18.22
N GLU A 101 -5.63 -2.80 -19.24
CA GLU A 101 -5.81 -2.43 -20.65
C GLU A 101 -7.29 -2.44 -21.07
N ASP A 102 -8.03 -3.51 -20.75
CA ASP A 102 -9.45 -3.61 -21.05
C ASP A 102 -10.22 -2.42 -20.45
N TRP A 103 -9.96 -2.09 -19.18
CA TRP A 103 -10.62 -0.96 -18.52
C TRP A 103 -10.27 0.38 -19.16
N ILE A 104 -9.00 0.62 -19.51
CA ILE A 104 -8.56 1.87 -20.16
C ILE A 104 -9.22 2.03 -21.53
N ARG A 105 -9.29 0.96 -22.32
CA ARG A 105 -9.93 0.97 -23.65
C ARG A 105 -11.43 1.23 -23.58
N MET A 106 -12.09 0.73 -22.55
CA MET A 106 -13.52 0.95 -22.32
C MET A 106 -13.82 2.34 -21.75
N THR A 107 -12.88 2.93 -21.01
CA THR A 107 -13.12 4.15 -20.22
C THR A 107 -12.57 5.39 -20.91
N PHE A 108 -11.33 5.36 -21.39
CA PHE A 108 -10.64 6.55 -21.91
C PHE A 108 -10.47 6.53 -23.42
N SER A 109 -9.71 5.58 -23.96
CA SER A 109 -9.23 5.65 -25.35
C SER A 109 -8.76 4.29 -25.86
N ASN A 110 -8.90 4.07 -27.18
CA ASN A 110 -8.31 2.91 -27.88
C ASN A 110 -7.00 3.26 -28.60
N HIS A 111 -6.50 4.49 -28.48
CA HIS A 111 -5.20 4.87 -29.04
C HIS A 111 -4.06 4.24 -28.22
N GLU A 112 -3.18 3.51 -28.88
CA GLU A 112 -2.14 2.69 -28.23
C GLU A 112 -1.21 3.50 -27.32
N ASN A 113 -0.86 4.73 -27.70
CA ASN A 113 -0.02 5.61 -26.88
C ASN A 113 -0.72 5.98 -25.57
N THR A 114 -1.98 6.42 -25.64
CA THR A 114 -2.82 6.73 -24.47
C THR A 114 -2.94 5.52 -23.55
N VAL A 115 -3.27 4.36 -24.12
CA VAL A 115 -3.43 3.10 -23.37
C VAL A 115 -2.13 2.72 -22.65
N THR A 116 -1.00 2.82 -23.34
CA THR A 116 0.32 2.48 -22.77
C THR A 116 0.69 3.39 -21.61
N ASN A 117 0.51 4.70 -21.78
CA ASN A 117 0.85 5.70 -20.77
C ASN A 117 -0.03 5.58 -19.51
N ILE A 118 -1.34 5.46 -19.67
CA ILE A 118 -2.27 5.27 -18.54
C ILE A 118 -1.98 3.94 -17.83
N LYS A 119 -1.74 2.86 -18.60
CA LYS A 119 -1.43 1.54 -18.03
C LYS A 119 -0.16 1.59 -17.18
N LYS A 120 0.88 2.31 -17.62
CA LYS A 120 2.11 2.49 -16.84
C LYS A 120 1.82 3.11 -15.47
N MET A 121 1.08 4.22 -15.41
CA MET A 121 0.69 4.85 -14.15
C MET A 121 -0.07 3.87 -13.24
N MET A 122 -1.05 3.16 -13.78
CA MET A 122 -1.84 2.19 -13.02
C MET A 122 -0.97 1.09 -12.41
N LEU A 123 -0.11 0.45 -13.21
CA LEU A 123 0.69 -0.68 -12.74
C LEU A 123 1.69 -0.31 -11.64
N GLU A 124 2.16 0.94 -11.61
CA GLU A 124 3.13 1.42 -10.61
C GLU A 124 2.46 2.03 -9.36
N SER A 125 1.18 2.39 -9.45
CA SER A 125 0.48 3.18 -8.44
C SER A 125 0.36 2.55 -7.06
N HIS A 126 0.11 1.23 -6.97
CA HIS A 126 0.04 0.55 -5.68
C HIS A 126 1.38 0.61 -4.94
N GLU A 127 2.48 0.32 -5.63
CA GLU A 127 3.79 0.33 -5.01
C GLU A 127 4.25 1.74 -4.65
N ALA A 128 3.83 2.76 -5.41
CA ALA A 128 4.06 4.15 -5.02
C ALA A 128 3.46 4.45 -3.63
N VAL A 129 2.23 4.01 -3.39
CA VAL A 129 1.53 4.18 -2.11
C VAL A 129 2.22 3.42 -0.98
N VAL A 130 2.61 2.17 -1.23
CA VAL A 130 3.42 1.41 -0.26
C VAL A 130 4.71 2.15 0.08
N ASN A 131 5.41 2.67 -0.93
CA ASN A 131 6.67 3.39 -0.77
C ASN A 131 6.55 4.64 0.11
N TYR A 132 5.60 5.54 -0.17
CA TYR A 132 5.46 6.77 0.63
C TYR A 132 4.62 6.58 1.91
N MET A 133 3.97 5.44 2.16
CA MET A 133 3.20 5.23 3.40
C MET A 133 3.89 4.26 4.35
N THR A 134 4.11 3.02 3.90
CA THR A 134 4.49 1.89 4.77
C THR A 134 5.39 0.87 4.04
N PRO A 135 6.62 1.25 3.66
CA PRO A 135 7.54 0.37 2.94
C PRO A 135 8.18 -0.69 3.85
N LEU A 136 8.86 -1.67 3.24
CA LEU A 136 9.73 -2.65 3.93
C LEU A 136 9.03 -3.52 5.00
N GLY A 137 7.70 -3.63 4.94
CA GLY A 137 6.90 -4.38 5.90
C GLY A 137 6.44 -3.55 7.11
N LEU A 138 6.66 -2.23 7.10
CA LEU A 138 5.94 -1.30 7.97
C LEU A 138 4.43 -1.41 7.70
N HIS A 139 3.61 -1.13 8.71
CA HIS A 139 2.15 -1.09 8.59
C HIS A 139 1.52 -0.38 9.78
N HIS A 140 0.25 -0.02 9.65
CA HIS A 140 -0.57 0.57 10.72
C HIS A 140 0.01 1.90 11.25
N ILE A 141 0.45 2.76 10.34
CA ILE A 141 1.09 4.06 10.61
C ILE A 141 0.17 5.22 10.21
N MET A 142 -1.15 4.99 10.24
CA MET A 142 -2.14 5.95 9.78
C MET A 142 -2.65 6.81 10.93
N GLY A 143 -3.19 7.98 10.61
CA GLY A 143 -3.88 8.86 11.55
C GLY A 143 -5.02 8.12 12.28
N ALA A 144 -5.02 8.21 13.61
CA ALA A 144 -5.93 7.44 14.46
C ALA A 144 -7.40 7.78 14.20
N GLY A 145 -8.22 6.75 13.97
CA GLY A 145 -9.67 6.85 13.85
C GLY A 145 -10.20 7.22 12.46
N HIS A 146 -9.41 7.87 11.61
CA HIS A 146 -9.81 8.23 10.24
C HIS A 146 -8.96 7.61 9.14
N HIS A 147 -7.75 7.15 9.48
CA HIS A 147 -6.79 6.52 8.57
C HIS A 147 -6.26 7.40 7.42
N TYR A 148 -6.76 8.63 7.30
CA TYR A 148 -6.20 9.68 6.45
C TYR A 148 -4.88 10.23 7.02
N GLY A 149 -3.83 10.22 6.22
CA GLY A 149 -2.53 10.81 6.59
C GLY A 149 -1.70 9.98 7.58
N PRO A 150 -0.41 10.36 7.77
CA PRO A 150 0.53 9.71 8.66
C PRO A 150 0.17 9.90 10.14
N GLY A 151 0.38 8.84 10.91
CA GLY A 151 0.31 8.84 12.37
C GLY A 151 1.30 7.85 13.01
N PRO A 152 2.61 7.89 12.68
CA PRO A 152 3.58 6.97 13.28
C PRO A 152 3.76 7.16 14.79
N TRP A 153 3.40 8.31 15.34
CA TRP A 153 3.49 8.63 16.77
C TRP A 153 2.27 8.23 17.60
N VAL A 154 1.25 7.59 17.02
CA VAL A 154 0.06 7.19 17.78
C VAL A 154 0.44 6.14 18.81
N ASP A 155 0.49 6.53 20.10
CA ASP A 155 0.94 5.70 21.22
C ASP A 155 -0.16 5.38 22.24
N LYS A 156 -1.32 6.05 22.14
CA LYS A 156 -2.42 5.95 23.11
C LYS A 156 -3.76 5.81 22.42
N MET A 157 -4.33 4.63 22.53
CA MET A 157 -5.71 4.31 22.18
C MET A 157 -6.31 3.37 23.24
N SER A 158 -7.58 2.98 23.08
CA SER A 158 -8.24 2.06 24.01
C SER A 158 -7.57 0.68 24.09
N ARG A 159 -6.82 0.29 23.06
CA ARG A 159 -6.05 -0.95 22.98
C ARG A 159 -4.68 -0.67 22.37
N ALA A 160 -3.65 -1.36 22.84
CA ALA A 160 -2.30 -1.21 22.32
C ALA A 160 -2.21 -1.60 20.84
N ASP A 161 -2.93 -2.65 20.43
CA ASP A 161 -2.98 -3.13 19.04
C ASP A 161 -3.73 -2.19 18.07
N TRP A 162 -4.21 -1.03 18.54
CA TRP A 162 -4.73 0.06 17.71
C TRP A 162 -3.72 1.20 17.54
N THR A 163 -2.57 1.13 18.20
CA THR A 163 -1.54 2.18 18.15
C THR A 163 -0.49 1.85 17.09
N SER A 164 0.10 2.85 16.44
CA SER A 164 1.18 2.63 15.46
C SER A 164 2.44 2.09 16.13
N VAL A 165 2.78 2.61 17.32
CA VAL A 165 3.99 2.25 18.07
C VAL A 165 4.02 0.79 18.49
N TYR A 166 2.85 0.15 18.63
CA TYR A 166 2.76 -1.29 18.89
C TYR A 166 3.36 -2.11 17.75
N TYR A 167 3.16 -1.67 16.50
CA TYR A 167 3.54 -2.41 15.30
C TYR A 167 4.98 -2.16 14.88
N HIS A 168 5.39 -0.90 14.71
CA HIS A 168 6.72 -0.61 14.21
C HIS A 168 7.81 -0.69 15.29
N LYS A 169 7.47 -0.58 16.59
CA LYS A 169 8.39 -0.69 17.74
C LYS A 169 9.74 0.03 17.54
N ALA A 170 9.70 1.25 17.01
CA ALA A 170 10.90 2.03 16.77
C ALA A 170 11.49 2.50 18.10
N ASP A 171 12.79 2.32 18.27
CA ASP A 171 13.56 2.79 19.42
C ASP A 171 15.00 3.12 18.98
N SER A 172 15.87 3.52 19.93
CA SER A 172 17.26 3.87 19.61
C SER A 172 18.09 2.71 19.06
N MET A 173 17.66 1.47 19.25
CA MET A 173 18.36 0.29 18.76
C MET A 173 17.91 -0.07 17.35
N GLY A 174 16.64 0.11 16.99
CA GLY A 174 16.12 -0.31 15.69
C GLY A 174 14.63 -0.10 15.47
N ILE A 175 14.09 -0.81 14.48
CA ILE A 175 12.68 -0.77 14.08
C ILE A 175 12.21 -2.15 13.57
N GLY A 176 10.92 -2.41 13.67
CA GLY A 176 10.23 -3.59 13.18
C GLY A 176 9.60 -4.42 14.30
N PHE A 177 9.09 -5.61 13.99
CA PHE A 177 8.47 -6.47 15.01
C PHE A 177 9.03 -7.88 14.89
N ASP A 178 9.73 -8.35 15.94
CA ASP A 178 10.17 -9.74 16.01
C ASP A 178 8.96 -10.70 16.13
N ARG A 179 8.61 -11.32 15.01
CA ARG A 179 7.58 -12.35 14.90
C ARG A 179 8.18 -13.75 14.71
N THR A 180 9.50 -13.88 14.84
CA THR A 180 10.21 -15.16 14.87
C THR A 180 10.00 -15.88 16.20
N ASP A 181 10.66 -17.04 16.37
CA ASP A 181 10.61 -17.83 17.61
C ASP A 181 11.20 -17.09 18.83
N SER A 182 12.10 -16.11 18.63
CA SER A 182 12.64 -15.28 19.72
C SER A 182 11.70 -14.15 20.16
N GLY A 183 10.71 -13.81 19.32
CA GLY A 183 9.75 -12.75 19.56
C GLY A 183 8.37 -13.28 19.92
N SER A 184 7.36 -12.90 19.15
CA SER A 184 5.97 -13.36 19.37
C SER A 184 5.69 -14.79 18.95
N GLY A 185 6.57 -15.43 18.17
CA GLY A 185 6.37 -16.79 17.66
C GLY A 185 5.29 -16.94 16.58
N ALA A 186 4.76 -15.84 16.03
CA ALA A 186 3.71 -15.88 15.00
C ALA A 186 4.17 -16.59 13.72
N ILE A 187 5.47 -16.64 13.45
CA ILE A 187 6.05 -17.40 12.34
C ILE A 187 5.64 -18.88 12.36
N SER A 188 5.39 -19.45 13.54
CA SER A 188 4.99 -20.85 13.72
C SER A 188 3.59 -21.17 13.17
N GLN A 189 2.80 -20.15 12.85
CA GLN A 189 1.48 -20.30 12.22
C GLN A 189 1.59 -20.67 10.73
N TYR A 190 2.74 -20.39 10.10
CA TYR A 190 3.01 -20.74 8.70
C TYR A 190 3.54 -22.17 8.56
N LYS A 191 3.34 -22.78 7.38
CA LYS A 191 4.03 -24.03 7.03
C LYS A 191 5.54 -23.82 7.05
N ARG A 192 6.31 -24.84 7.45
CA ARG A 192 7.76 -24.73 7.68
C ARG A 192 8.53 -24.18 6.47
N GLN A 193 8.09 -24.49 5.26
CA GLN A 193 8.69 -24.02 4.01
C GLN A 193 8.56 -22.50 3.85
N VAL A 194 7.38 -21.96 4.17
CA VAL A 194 7.13 -20.51 4.18
C VAL A 194 7.85 -19.86 5.36
N ALA A 195 7.74 -20.45 6.55
CA ALA A 195 8.41 -19.96 7.76
C ALA A 195 9.92 -19.79 7.54
N ARG A 196 10.59 -20.73 6.86
CA ARG A 196 12.03 -20.67 6.54
C ARG A 196 12.44 -19.48 5.67
N ILE A 197 11.51 -18.93 4.90
CA ILE A 197 11.77 -17.74 4.07
C ILE A 197 11.73 -16.50 4.96
N PHE A 198 10.72 -16.40 5.82
CA PHE A 198 10.52 -15.21 6.64
C PHE A 198 11.31 -15.22 7.96
N GLU A 199 11.76 -16.38 8.47
CA GLU A 199 12.51 -16.48 9.74
C GLU A 199 13.95 -15.98 9.65
N ASP A 200 14.51 -15.93 8.45
CA ASP A 200 15.90 -15.52 8.20
C ASP A 200 15.88 -14.13 7.53
N PRO A 201 16.40 -13.07 8.18
CA PRO A 201 16.34 -11.72 7.63
C PRO A 201 17.12 -11.56 6.32
N GLU A 202 18.11 -12.43 6.03
CA GLU A 202 18.83 -12.42 4.75
C GLU A 202 18.01 -13.03 3.60
N ARG A 203 17.04 -13.88 3.93
CA ARG A 203 16.16 -14.55 2.95
C ARG A 203 14.79 -13.92 2.86
N CYS A 204 14.36 -13.24 3.92
CA CYS A 204 13.07 -12.59 3.99
C CYS A 204 13.00 -11.52 2.90
N PRO A 205 11.99 -11.55 2.00
CA PRO A 205 11.78 -10.47 1.06
C PRO A 205 11.69 -9.13 1.80
N GLU A 206 12.44 -8.13 1.34
CA GLU A 206 12.57 -6.84 2.04
C GLU A 206 11.20 -6.16 2.28
N LYS A 207 10.25 -6.33 1.37
CA LYS A 207 8.87 -5.84 1.51
C LYS A 207 8.08 -6.41 2.70
N TYR A 208 8.58 -7.46 3.35
CA TYR A 208 8.00 -8.02 4.57
C TYR A 208 8.96 -8.00 5.76
N LEU A 209 10.16 -7.43 5.61
CA LEU A 209 11.24 -7.57 6.57
C LEU A 209 10.86 -7.08 7.97
N LEU A 210 10.34 -5.85 8.06
CA LEU A 210 9.93 -5.24 9.32
C LEU A 210 8.61 -5.80 9.88
N TRP A 211 7.93 -6.64 9.10
CA TRP A 211 6.81 -7.44 9.60
C TRP A 211 7.33 -8.64 10.42
N PHE A 212 8.45 -9.26 10.05
CA PHE A 212 8.94 -10.45 10.76
C PHE A 212 10.08 -10.17 11.74
N HIS A 213 10.82 -9.08 11.54
CA HIS A 213 12.05 -8.79 12.25
C HIS A 213 12.03 -7.40 12.89
N HIS A 214 12.61 -7.28 14.09
CA HIS A 214 13.10 -6.01 14.61
C HIS A 214 14.60 -5.95 14.33
N LEU A 215 15.05 -4.95 13.57
CA LEU A 215 16.41 -4.86 13.05
C LEU A 215 17.04 -3.54 13.44
N PRO A 216 18.38 -3.53 13.65
CA PRO A 216 19.07 -2.31 13.98
C PRO A 216 19.10 -1.34 12.79
N TRP A 217 19.16 -0.04 13.08
CA TRP A 217 19.15 1.01 12.05
C TRP A 217 20.28 0.90 11.02
N ASP A 218 21.41 0.31 11.42
CA ASP A 218 22.60 0.07 10.61
C ASP A 218 22.63 -1.32 9.92
N TYR A 219 21.53 -2.08 9.99
CA TYR A 219 21.38 -3.36 9.29
C TYR A 219 21.62 -3.18 7.78
N GLN A 220 22.48 -4.02 7.20
CA GLN A 220 22.85 -3.97 5.79
C GLN A 220 21.75 -4.58 4.92
N MET A 221 21.14 -3.75 4.08
CA MET A 221 20.13 -4.16 3.10
C MET A 221 20.79 -4.76 1.85
N SER A 222 20.02 -5.45 1.02
CA SER A 222 20.54 -6.05 -0.22
C SER A 222 21.07 -5.01 -1.23
N SER A 223 20.62 -3.76 -1.10
CA SER A 223 21.10 -2.60 -1.88
C SER A 223 22.52 -2.16 -1.51
N GLY A 224 23.08 -2.67 -0.41
CA GLY A 224 24.34 -2.23 0.19
C GLY A 224 24.23 -0.98 1.07
N LYS A 225 23.04 -0.43 1.26
CA LYS A 225 22.78 0.66 2.22
C LYS A 225 22.30 0.09 3.55
N ILE A 226 22.30 0.94 4.57
CA ILE A 226 21.72 0.60 5.86
C ILE A 226 20.20 0.78 5.86
N LEU A 227 19.51 0.06 6.75
CA LEU A 227 18.05 0.07 6.90
C LEU A 227 17.47 1.50 7.01
N TRP A 228 18.08 2.39 7.79
CA TRP A 228 17.64 3.79 7.88
C TRP A 228 17.61 4.50 6.53
N GLN A 229 18.68 4.36 5.74
CA GLN A 229 18.78 4.98 4.43
C GLN A 229 17.77 4.36 3.46
N GLU A 230 17.58 3.05 3.50
CA GLU A 230 16.62 2.36 2.64
C GLU A 230 15.19 2.80 2.94
N ILE A 231 14.81 2.95 4.22
CA ILE A 231 13.52 3.53 4.63
C ILE A 231 13.35 4.92 4.01
N ALA A 232 14.32 5.82 4.20
CA ALA A 232 14.27 7.18 3.67
C ALA A 232 14.13 7.22 2.14
N LEU A 233 14.88 6.37 1.44
CA LEU A 233 14.84 6.26 -0.02
C LEU A 233 13.52 5.68 -0.53
N HIS A 234 12.91 4.73 0.17
CA HIS A 234 11.58 4.24 -0.19
C HIS A 234 10.53 5.35 -0.08
N TYR A 235 10.49 6.09 1.03
CA TYR A 235 9.56 7.21 1.18
C TYR A 235 9.73 8.25 0.07
N GLN A 236 10.98 8.59 -0.26
CA GLN A 236 11.28 9.52 -1.34
C GLN A 236 10.90 8.97 -2.72
N LYS A 237 11.19 7.70 -3.01
CA LYS A 237 10.79 7.04 -4.25
C LYS A 237 9.29 7.07 -4.48
N GLY A 238 8.49 6.92 -3.42
CA GLY A 238 7.03 7.04 -3.51
C GLY A 238 6.59 8.42 -4.00
N VAL A 239 7.24 9.50 -3.55
CA VAL A 239 6.98 10.87 -4.02
C VAL A 239 7.33 11.02 -5.50
N GLU A 240 8.52 10.56 -5.90
CA GLU A 240 8.99 10.61 -7.29
C GLU A 240 8.09 9.83 -8.25
N GLN A 241 7.51 8.72 -7.79
CA GLN A 241 6.55 7.95 -8.58
C GLN A 241 5.26 8.75 -8.82
N VAL A 242 4.76 9.49 -7.83
CA VAL A 242 3.58 10.34 -8.03
C VAL A 242 3.90 11.55 -8.92
N GLU A 243 5.10 12.13 -8.82
CA GLU A 243 5.57 13.16 -9.75
C GLU A 243 5.62 12.65 -11.19
N MET A 244 6.11 11.42 -11.40
CA MET A 244 6.05 10.76 -12.71
C MET A 244 4.60 10.59 -13.19
N PHE A 245 3.64 10.28 -12.32
CA PHE A 245 2.23 10.16 -12.71
C PHE A 245 1.66 11.50 -13.20
N LEU A 246 1.98 12.60 -12.51
CA LEU A 246 1.63 13.96 -12.96
C LEU A 246 2.20 14.26 -14.35
N ASN A 247 3.48 13.95 -14.56
CA ASN A 247 4.15 14.17 -15.85
C ASN A 247 3.52 13.34 -16.97
N ILE A 248 3.26 12.04 -16.74
CA ILE A 248 2.59 11.18 -17.72
C ILE A 248 1.20 11.71 -18.03
N TRP A 249 0.40 12.00 -16.99
CA TRP A 249 -0.97 12.46 -17.17
C TRP A 249 -1.02 13.78 -17.93
N SER A 250 -0.16 14.75 -17.62
CA SER A 250 -0.10 16.05 -18.31
C SER A 250 0.11 15.92 -19.82
N GLY A 251 0.86 14.91 -20.26
CA GLY A 251 1.07 14.61 -21.68
C GLY A 251 -0.16 14.07 -22.41
N LEU A 252 -1.25 13.78 -21.70
CA LEU A 252 -2.49 13.20 -22.25
C LEU A 252 -3.63 14.22 -22.39
N GLU A 253 -3.38 15.52 -22.17
CA GLU A 253 -4.41 16.58 -22.22
C GLU A 253 -5.26 16.55 -23.50
N ALA A 254 -4.62 16.35 -24.65
CA ALA A 254 -5.31 16.28 -25.94
C ALA A 254 -5.98 14.93 -26.23
N GLU A 255 -5.74 13.91 -25.40
CA GLU A 255 -6.17 12.52 -25.61
C GLU A 255 -7.33 12.10 -24.68
N VAL A 256 -7.62 12.89 -23.65
CA VAL A 256 -8.68 12.66 -22.65
C VAL A 256 -9.65 13.85 -22.67
N ASP A 257 -10.93 13.63 -22.37
CA ASP A 257 -11.86 14.75 -22.26
C ASP A 257 -11.47 15.72 -21.14
N GLU A 258 -11.79 17.00 -21.34
CA GLU A 258 -11.37 18.10 -20.46
C GLU A 258 -11.82 17.88 -19.00
N GLU A 259 -13.05 17.39 -18.79
CA GLU A 259 -13.60 17.18 -17.46
C GLU A 259 -12.80 16.14 -16.66
N ARG A 260 -12.57 14.95 -17.23
CA ARG A 260 -11.82 13.90 -16.52
C ARG A 260 -10.34 14.20 -16.46
N PHE A 261 -9.79 14.84 -17.49
CA PHE A 261 -8.41 15.31 -17.47
C PHE A 261 -8.17 16.23 -16.28
N ASN A 262 -8.94 17.31 -16.16
CA ASN A 262 -8.81 18.29 -15.08
C ASN A 262 -9.09 17.67 -13.70
N HIS A 263 -10.08 16.78 -13.60
CA HIS A 263 -10.40 16.12 -12.34
C HIS A 263 -9.25 15.22 -11.87
N VAL A 264 -8.70 14.37 -12.74
CA VAL A 264 -7.56 13.51 -12.38
C VAL A 264 -6.31 14.35 -12.09
N THR A 265 -6.04 15.41 -12.86
CA THR A 265 -4.91 16.32 -12.58
C THR A 265 -4.99 16.88 -11.16
N ALA A 266 -6.15 17.41 -10.77
CA ALA A 266 -6.34 17.95 -9.43
C ALA A 266 -6.13 16.90 -8.32
N LEU A 267 -6.58 15.66 -8.53
CA LEU A 267 -6.39 14.58 -7.56
C LEU A 267 -4.93 14.12 -7.49
N LEU A 268 -4.22 14.03 -8.62
CA LEU A 268 -2.79 13.72 -8.63
C LEU A 268 -1.95 14.81 -7.94
N GLU A 269 -2.33 16.07 -8.08
CA GLU A 269 -1.68 17.18 -7.35
C GLU A 269 -1.90 17.07 -5.83
N VAL A 270 -3.09 16.66 -5.41
CA VAL A 270 -3.38 16.35 -4.00
C VAL A 270 -2.54 15.16 -3.54
N GLN A 271 -2.54 14.06 -4.29
CA GLN A 271 -1.76 12.87 -3.99
C GLN A 271 -0.26 13.19 -3.87
N HIS A 272 0.28 14.06 -4.73
CA HIS A 272 1.68 14.46 -4.67
C HIS A 272 2.00 15.25 -3.40
N LYS A 273 1.15 16.21 -3.03
CA LYS A 273 1.29 16.97 -1.77
C LYS A 273 1.18 16.05 -0.55
N GLU A 274 0.26 15.09 -0.58
CA GLU A 274 0.08 14.13 0.49
C GLU A 274 1.22 13.11 0.56
N ALA A 275 1.79 12.67 -0.56
CA ALA A 275 2.98 11.81 -0.57
C ALA A 275 4.18 12.50 0.08
N ILE A 276 4.39 13.79 -0.19
CA ILE A 276 5.41 14.62 0.48
C ILE A 276 5.13 14.70 1.98
N TRP A 277 3.88 14.97 2.36
CA TRP A 277 3.47 15.03 3.77
C TRP A 277 3.74 13.70 4.49
N TRP A 278 3.39 12.57 3.89
CA TRP A 278 3.67 11.25 4.43
C TRP A 278 5.16 10.99 4.61
N ARG A 279 5.98 11.26 3.57
CA ARG A 279 7.45 11.16 3.66
C ARG A 279 7.98 11.99 4.82
N ASP A 280 7.67 13.28 4.84
CA ASP A 280 8.25 14.20 5.80
C ASP A 280 7.86 13.87 7.24
N ALA A 281 6.58 13.58 7.48
CA ALA A 281 6.08 13.25 8.81
C ALA A 281 6.68 11.93 9.35
N CYS A 282 6.74 10.88 8.51
CA CYS A 282 7.31 9.60 8.90
C CYS A 282 8.82 9.70 9.13
N LEU A 283 9.54 10.38 8.25
CA LEU A 283 10.99 10.54 8.37
C LEU A 283 11.37 11.45 9.54
N ALA A 284 10.66 12.56 9.77
CA ALA A 284 10.84 13.39 10.96
C ALA A 284 10.63 12.59 12.25
N TYR A 285 9.64 11.69 12.27
CA TYR A 285 9.39 10.83 13.43
C TYR A 285 10.48 9.80 13.64
N PHE A 286 10.80 8.98 12.63
CA PHE A 286 11.77 7.90 12.77
C PHE A 286 13.20 8.42 13.00
N GLN A 287 13.54 9.60 12.49
CA GLN A 287 14.83 10.24 12.77
C GLN A 287 15.06 10.53 14.26
N THR A 288 13.99 10.75 15.04
CA THR A 288 14.13 10.94 16.49
C THR A 288 14.68 9.71 17.21
N PHE A 289 14.57 8.52 16.59
CA PHE A 289 15.07 7.26 17.11
C PHE A 289 16.40 6.87 16.47
N SER A 290 16.50 6.95 15.14
CA SER A 290 17.74 6.59 14.43
C SER A 290 18.88 7.55 14.74
N ALA A 291 18.58 8.84 14.96
CA ALA A 291 19.56 9.93 15.13
C ALA A 291 20.60 9.98 13.99
N MET A 292 20.21 9.53 12.79
CA MET A 292 21.05 9.47 11.60
C MET A 292 20.66 10.54 10.58
N ASP A 293 21.63 11.02 9.81
CA ASP A 293 21.41 11.96 8.71
C ASP A 293 20.62 11.31 7.57
N PHE A 294 19.90 12.14 6.80
CA PHE A 294 19.22 11.67 5.59
C PHE A 294 20.23 11.35 4.48
N PRO A 295 20.01 10.28 3.69
CA PRO A 295 20.87 9.98 2.55
C PRO A 295 20.71 11.01 1.43
N GLU A 296 21.69 11.04 0.51
CA GLU A 296 21.61 11.85 -0.70
C GLU A 296 20.33 11.56 -1.50
N GLY A 297 19.72 12.62 -2.04
CA GLY A 297 18.48 12.54 -2.80
C GLY A 297 17.21 12.61 -1.93
N VAL A 298 17.32 12.47 -0.60
CA VAL A 298 16.17 12.63 0.31
C VAL A 298 16.24 14.01 0.96
N PRO A 299 15.29 14.92 0.67
CA PRO A 299 15.25 16.23 1.31
C PRO A 299 14.91 16.08 2.79
N SER A 300 15.41 17.00 3.61
CA SER A 300 14.95 17.11 4.99
C SER A 300 13.46 17.50 5.04
N PRO A 301 12.69 17.01 6.02
CA PRO A 301 11.31 17.44 6.24
C PRO A 301 11.18 18.97 6.24
N GLU A 302 10.16 19.49 5.57
CA GLU A 302 9.94 20.95 5.47
C GLU A 302 9.67 21.58 6.84
N TYR A 303 9.00 20.85 7.73
CA TYR A 303 8.65 21.27 9.08
C TYR A 303 9.18 20.27 10.13
N ASP A 304 9.15 20.65 11.40
CA ASP A 304 9.50 19.74 12.49
C ASP A 304 8.40 18.72 12.79
N LEU A 305 8.73 17.71 13.61
CA LEU A 305 7.78 16.66 14.00
C LEU A 305 6.54 17.21 14.73
N GLU A 306 6.70 18.28 15.52
CA GLU A 306 5.59 18.86 16.28
C GLU A 306 4.59 19.58 15.37
N TYR A 307 5.03 20.19 14.27
CA TYR A 307 4.14 20.69 13.23
C TYR A 307 3.23 19.57 12.70
N TYR A 308 3.81 18.45 12.27
CA TYR A 308 3.04 17.34 11.69
C TYR A 308 2.08 16.70 12.71
N LYS A 309 2.48 16.54 13.97
CA LYS A 309 1.62 16.04 15.05
C LYS A 309 0.41 16.93 15.33
N ASN A 310 0.54 18.24 15.09
CA ASN A 310 -0.50 19.24 15.37
C ASN A 310 -1.46 19.46 14.19
N LEU A 311 -1.23 18.83 13.04
CA LEU A 311 -2.19 18.85 11.93
C LEU A 311 -3.50 18.18 12.35
N SER A 312 -4.63 18.74 11.91
CA SER A 312 -5.97 18.29 12.29
C SER A 312 -6.88 18.24 11.08
N PHE A 313 -7.63 17.13 10.97
CA PHE A 313 -8.49 16.84 9.83
C PHE A 313 -9.92 16.56 10.30
N PRO A 314 -10.65 17.59 10.78
CA PRO A 314 -11.98 17.41 11.36
C PRO A 314 -13.03 16.91 10.36
N TYR A 315 -12.73 16.98 9.06
CA TYR A 315 -13.58 16.54 7.97
C TYR A 315 -13.07 15.27 7.27
N ALA A 316 -12.06 14.60 7.84
CA ALA A 316 -11.58 13.34 7.28
C ALA A 316 -12.73 12.31 7.26
N PRO A 317 -12.89 11.54 6.16
CA PRO A 317 -13.83 10.44 6.07
C PRO A 317 -13.73 9.47 7.26
N GLY A 318 -14.87 8.92 7.69
CA GLY A 318 -14.94 7.98 8.81
C GLY A 318 -15.11 8.61 10.20
N ILE A 319 -14.90 9.92 10.35
CA ILE A 319 -15.19 10.64 11.60
C ILE A 319 -16.62 11.17 11.57
N ARG A 320 -17.37 11.00 12.67
CA ARG A 320 -18.60 11.79 12.88
C ARG A 320 -18.21 13.24 13.19
N PRO A 321 -18.59 14.23 12.37
CA PRO A 321 -18.30 15.62 12.67
C PRO A 321 -18.83 15.98 14.06
N ARG A 322 -17.98 16.55 14.92
CA ARG A 322 -18.36 17.04 16.25
C ARG A 322 -18.66 18.54 16.15
N TRP A 323 -19.89 18.88 15.80
CA TRP A 323 -20.41 20.25 15.75
C TRP A 323 -21.74 20.30 16.49
#